data_AF-A0A963HLJ5-F1
#
_entry.id   AF-A0A963HLJ5-F1
#
_cell.length_a   1.000
_cell.length_b   1.000
_cell.length_c   1.000
_cell.angle_alpha   90.00
_cell.angle_beta   90.00
_cell.angle_gamma   90.00
#
_symmetry.space_group_name_H-M   'P 1'
#
loop_
_entity.id
_entity.type
_entity.pdbx_description
1 polymer ?
#
loop_
_entity_poly.entity_id
_entity_poly.type
_entity_poly.pdbx_seq_one_letter_code
_entity_poly.pdbx_strand_id
1 'polypeptide(L)'
;MLPQQDLHSVSTPDALPFYKPVGNECAVFETAYRQRLPLLIKGPTGCGKTRFIAHMAARLGRSLHTVSCHDDLTAADLTGRYLLKGGETV
;
A
#
# COMPACT_ATOMS: atom_id res chain seq x y z
N MET A 1 17.17 -13.76 -15.55
CA MET A 1 16.07 -14.26 -14.70
C MET A 1 15.89 -13.26 -13.56
N LEU A 2 15.26 -12.11 -13.84
CA LEU A 2 15.01 -11.06 -12.85
C LEU A 2 13.77 -11.41 -12.01
N PRO A 3 13.76 -11.12 -10.70
CA PRO A 3 12.64 -11.44 -9.83
C PRO A 3 11.48 -10.48 -10.10
N GLN A 4 10.31 -11.01 -10.45
CA GLN A 4 9.05 -10.27 -10.52
C GLN A 4 8.63 -9.88 -9.09
N GLN A 5 8.72 -8.62 -8.71
CA GLN A 5 8.12 -8.11 -7.46
C GLN A 5 7.46 -6.75 -7.69
N ASP A 6 6.49 -6.71 -8.62
CA ASP A 6 5.73 -5.51 -8.94
C ASP A 6 4.30 -5.69 -8.42
N LEU A 7 3.95 -4.89 -7.40
CA LEU A 7 2.60 -4.73 -6.85
C LEU A 7 1.94 -5.99 -6.24
N HIS A 8 2.20 -6.25 -4.96
CA HIS A 8 1.37 -7.19 -4.19
C HIS A 8 0.03 -6.53 -3.84
N SER A 9 -1.04 -6.93 -4.53
CA SER A 9 -2.41 -6.74 -4.08
C SER A 9 -2.71 -7.80 -3.02
N VAL A 10 -2.81 -7.40 -1.77
CA VAL A 10 -3.32 -8.28 -0.72
C VAL A 10 -4.85 -8.20 -0.78
N SER A 11 -5.50 -9.32 -1.11
CA SER A 11 -6.94 -9.49 -0.95
C SER A 11 -7.34 -9.21 0.51
N THR A 12 -8.54 -8.68 0.73
CA THR A 12 -9.01 -8.36 2.09
C THR A 12 -8.78 -9.57 3.00
N PRO A 13 -7.92 -9.47 4.03
CA PRO A 13 -7.61 -10.63 4.85
C PRO A 13 -8.88 -11.07 5.59
N ASP A 14 -9.14 -12.38 5.66
CA ASP A 14 -10.28 -12.97 6.37
C ASP A 14 -10.34 -12.54 7.85
N ALA A 15 -9.21 -12.11 8.41
CA ALA A 15 -9.08 -11.62 9.77
C ALA A 15 -8.36 -10.27 9.82
N LEU A 16 -8.80 -9.42 10.75
CA LEU A 16 -8.21 -8.11 11.00
C LEU A 16 -6.76 -8.26 11.50
N PRO A 17 -5.74 -7.74 10.79
CA PRO A 17 -4.35 -7.83 11.23
C PRO A 17 -4.16 -7.17 12.60
N PHE A 18 -3.44 -7.83 13.51
CA PHE A 18 -3.18 -7.28 14.84
C PHE A 18 -2.40 -5.96 14.73
N TYR A 19 -2.91 -4.93 15.42
CA TYR A 19 -2.23 -3.66 15.65
C TYR A 19 -2.68 -3.13 17.02
N LYS A 20 -1.74 -2.64 17.82
CA LYS A 20 -2.02 -2.03 19.13
C LYS A 20 -1.94 -0.50 18.97
N PRO A 21 -3.07 0.23 19.05
CA PRO A 21 -3.04 1.68 19.04
C PRO A 21 -2.24 2.24 20.22
N VAL A 22 -1.51 3.32 19.98
CA VAL A 22 -0.70 4.05 20.96
C VAL A 22 -1.26 5.44 21.26
N GLY A 23 -2.14 5.95 20.41
CA GLY A 23 -2.81 7.24 20.56
C GLY A 23 -4.10 7.29 19.75
N ASN A 24 -4.36 8.43 19.10
CA ASN A 24 -5.58 8.66 18.31
C ASN A 24 -5.39 8.39 16.80
N GLU A 25 -4.30 7.74 16.39
CA GLU A 25 -3.93 7.56 14.98
C GLU A 25 -4.99 6.82 14.16
N CYS A 26 -5.69 5.84 14.74
CA CYS A 26 -6.80 5.16 14.05
C CYS A 26 -7.94 6.13 13.71
N ALA A 27 -8.32 7.00 14.65
CA ALA A 27 -9.40 7.97 14.45
C ALA A 27 -9.02 9.07 13.45
N VAL A 28 -7.77 9.55 13.52
CA VAL A 28 -7.22 10.52 12.55
C VAL A 28 -7.17 9.91 11.15
N PHE A 29 -6.70 8.66 11.03
CA PHE A 29 -6.64 7.95 9.75
C PHE A 29 -8.03 7.77 9.13
N GLU A 30 -9.03 7.33 9.91
CA GLU A 30 -10.40 7.21 9.42
C GLU A 30 -10.98 8.54 8.96
N THR A 31 -10.71 9.63 9.71
CA THR A 31 -11.19 10.96 9.36
C THR A 31 -10.57 11.43 8.05
N ALA A 32 -9.25 11.30 7.90
CA ALA A 32 -8.55 11.61 6.67
C ALA A 32 -9.05 10.77 5.48
N TYR A 33 -9.29 9.47 5.68
CA TYR A 33 -9.87 8.60 4.66
C TYR A 33 -11.26 9.08 4.22
N ARG A 34 -12.16 9.39 5.16
CA ARG A 34 -13.51 9.91 4.84
C ARG A 34 -13.45 11.23 4.08
N GLN A 35 -12.46 12.06 4.38
CA GLN A 35 -12.23 13.35 3.71
C GLN A 35 -11.35 13.25 2.44
N ARG A 36 -10.94 12.04 2.05
CA ARG A 36 -10.03 11.78 0.92
C ARG A 36 -8.72 12.59 0.99
N LEU A 37 -8.19 12.76 2.19
CA LEU A 37 -6.92 13.46 2.41
C LEU A 37 -5.74 12.49 2.32
N PRO A 38 -4.68 12.83 1.55
CA PRO A 38 -3.42 12.08 1.57
C PRO A 38 -2.77 12.10 2.95
N LEU A 39 -2.15 10.98 3.34
CA LEU A 39 -1.46 10.84 4.62
C LEU A 39 0.00 10.46 4.44
N LEU A 40 0.86 11.09 5.23
CA LEU A 40 2.26 10.70 5.40
C LEU A 40 2.47 10.15 6.82
N ILE A 41 2.89 8.89 6.93
CA ILE A 41 3.16 8.25 8.23
C ILE A 41 4.66 8.26 8.51
N LYS A 42 5.06 9.01 9.54
CA LYS A 42 6.47 9.14 9.97
C LYS A 42 6.78 8.33 11.23
N GLY A 43 8.03 7.87 11.36
CA GLY A 43 8.52 7.18 12.56
C GLY A 43 9.75 6.30 12.25
N PRO A 44 10.48 5.83 13.27
CA PRO A 44 11.67 5.00 13.10
C PRO A 44 11.36 3.65 12.43
N THR A 45 12.37 2.95 11.95
CA THR A 45 12.21 1.58 11.45
C THR A 45 11.68 0.66 12.56
N GLY A 46 10.89 -0.36 12.20
CA GLY A 46 10.36 -1.32 13.17
C GLY A 46 9.22 -0.85 14.09
N CYS A 47 8.80 0.43 14.06
CA CYS A 47 7.72 0.92 14.94
C CYS A 47 6.28 0.54 14.52
N GLY A 48 6.12 -0.29 13.49
CA GLY A 48 4.81 -0.82 13.08
C GLY A 48 4.03 0.00 12.05
N LYS A 49 4.64 0.98 11.36
CA LYS A 49 3.97 1.77 10.30
C LYS A 49 3.27 0.91 9.24
N THR A 50 3.98 -0.06 8.66
CA THR A 50 3.42 -0.96 7.64
C THR A 50 2.26 -1.79 8.19
N ARG A 51 2.37 -2.26 9.44
CA ARG A 51 1.31 -3.02 10.13
C ARG A 51 0.09 -2.15 10.45
N PHE A 52 0.30 -0.88 10.82
CA PHE A 52 -0.76 0.10 11.00
C PHE A 52 -1.56 0.29 9.71
N ILE A 53 -0.89 0.50 8.57
CA ILE A 53 -1.55 0.65 7.26
C ILE A 53 -2.34 -0.62 6.91
N ALA A 54 -1.76 -1.81 7.09
CA ALA A 54 -2.45 -3.08 6.84
C ALA A 54 -3.69 -3.26 7.72
N HIS A 55 -3.60 -2.91 9.01
CA HIS A 55 -4.72 -2.94 9.93
C HIS A 55 -5.85 -1.98 9.50
N MET A 56 -5.51 -0.74 9.14
CA MET A 56 -6.51 0.25 8.73
C MET A 56 -7.15 -0.09 7.38
N ALA A 57 -6.38 -0.62 6.42
CA ALA A 57 -6.93 -1.07 5.14
C ALA A 57 -7.95 -2.21 5.32
N ALA A 58 -7.60 -3.23 6.12
CA ALA A 58 -8.50 -4.32 6.45
C ALA A 58 -9.74 -3.83 7.22
N ARG A 59 -9.56 -2.95 8.22
CA ARG A 59 -10.66 -2.35 9.00
C ARG A 59 -11.65 -1.56 8.14
N LEU A 60 -11.16 -0.90 7.09
CA LEU A 60 -11.97 -0.12 6.14
C LEU A 60 -12.51 -0.96 4.98
N GLY A 61 -12.21 -2.26 4.91
CA GLY A 61 -12.62 -3.13 3.81
C GLY A 61 -12.01 -2.73 2.47
N ARG A 62 -10.75 -2.26 2.46
CA ARG A 62 -10.05 -1.75 1.27
C ARG A 62 -8.90 -2.67 0.88
N SER A 63 -8.70 -2.83 -0.44
CA SER A 63 -7.48 -3.43 -0.96
C SER A 63 -6.27 -2.59 -0.57
N LEU A 64 -5.19 -3.25 -0.17
CA LEU A 64 -3.92 -2.60 0.09
C LEU A 64 -2.94 -2.94 -1.03
N HIS A 65 -2.50 -1.91 -1.74
CA HIS A 65 -1.45 -2.00 -2.75
C HIS A 65 -0.17 -1.41 -2.15
N THR A 66 0.86 -2.24 -2.03
CA THR A 66 2.16 -1.80 -1.50
C THR A 66 3.17 -1.72 -2.65
N VAL A 67 3.83 -0.57 -2.76
CA VAL A 67 4.98 -0.39 -3.65
C VAL A 67 6.22 -0.17 -2.78
N SER A 68 7.24 -0.99 -2.99
CA SER A 68 8.53 -0.82 -2.33
C SER A 68 9.34 0.22 -3.10
N CYS A 69 9.59 1.39 -2.51
CA CYS A 69 10.42 2.41 -3.13
C CYS A 69 11.89 2.03 -3.04
N HIS A 70 12.58 2.07 -4.18
CA HIS A 70 14.01 1.86 -4.33
C HIS A 70 14.57 2.77 -5.44
N ASP A 71 15.89 2.87 -5.56
CA ASP A 71 16.53 3.82 -6.49
C ASP A 71 16.21 3.53 -7.96
N ASP A 72 15.99 2.27 -8.32
CA ASP A 72 15.58 1.89 -9.69
C ASP A 72 14.08 2.09 -9.98
N LEU A 73 13.27 2.57 -9.02
CA LEU A 73 11.81 2.71 -9.20
C LEU A 73 11.53 3.94 -10.08
N THR A 74 10.83 3.73 -11.18
CA THR A 74 10.51 4.81 -12.13
C THR A 74 9.01 5.17 -12.11
N ALA A 75 8.67 6.34 -12.69
CA ALA A 75 7.27 6.74 -12.83
C ALA A 75 6.45 5.75 -13.68
N ALA A 76 7.08 5.11 -14.68
CA ALA A 76 6.42 4.15 -15.55
C ALA A 76 5.95 2.90 -14.80
N ASP A 77 6.63 2.52 -13.71
CA ASP A 77 6.23 1.38 -12.88
C ASP A 77 4.94 1.66 -12.09
N LEU A 78 4.61 2.93 -11.86
CA LEU A 78 3.38 3.36 -11.19
C LEU A 78 2.24 3.67 -12.17
N THR A 79 2.57 4.18 -13.36
CA THR A 79 1.57 4.59 -14.36
C THR A 79 1.24 3.49 -15.38
N GLY A 80 2.08 2.47 -15.49
CA GLY A 80 2.00 1.43 -16.51
C GLY A 80 2.90 1.68 -17.72
N ARG A 81 3.12 0.61 -18.50
CA ARG A 81 3.92 0.59 -19.74
C ARG A 81 3.25 -0.29 -20.80
N TYR A 82 3.41 0.06 -22.07
CA TYR A 82 2.90 -0.74 -23.20
C TYR A 82 3.61 -2.10 -23.27
N LEU A 83 2.85 -3.14 -23.59
CA LEU A 83 3.38 -4.49 -23.77
C LEU A 83 3.21 -4.91 -25.23
N LEU A 84 4.27 -5.43 -25.84
CA LEU A 84 4.16 -6.04 -27.16
C LEU A 84 3.53 -7.42 -27.01
N LYS A 85 2.39 -7.65 -27.64
CA LYS A 85 1.73 -8.96 -27.68
C LYS A 85 1.58 -9.40 -29.13
N GLY A 86 2.38 -10.39 -29.56
CA GLY A 86 2.28 -10.95 -30.91
C GLY A 86 2.71 -10.03 -32.06
N GLY A 87 3.49 -8.98 -31.80
CA GLY A 87 3.94 -8.02 -32.83
C GLY A 87 3.14 -6.72 -32.89
N GLU A 88 2.09 -6.58 -32.08
CA GLU A 88 1.32 -5.34 -31.92
C GLU A 88 1.53 -4.77 -30.51
N THR A 89 1.56 -3.44 -30.40
CA THR A 89 1.60 -2.71 -29.13
C THR A 89 0.19 -2.68 -28.53
N VAL A 90 0.02 -3.27 -27.33
CA VAL A 90 -1.19 -3.17 -26.51
C VAL A 90 -0.96 -2.44 -25.21
#